data_AF-A0A968X7B8-F1
#
_entry.id   AF-A0A968X7B8-F1
#
_cell.length_a   1.000
_cell.length_b   1.000
_cell.length_c   1.000
_cell.angle_alpha   90.00
_cell.angle_beta   90.00
_cell.angle_gamma   90.00
#
_symmetry.space_group_name_H-M   'P 1'
#
loop_
_entity.id
_entity.type
_entity.pdbx_description
1 polymer ?
#
loop_
_entity_poly.entity_id
_entity_poly.type
_entity_poly.pdbx_seq_one_letter_code
_entity_poly.pdbx_strand_id
1 'polypeptide(L)'
;MRQHPAVSACLLDHGLYLVSDWAILNDTKPDQLYRIWTQHYNLSPLEAEQACLLLESFRLIYTPERRPGSRCKDPTPDQLDRIAQTLSTKAAQPISTPEMQNNSPSSANACAPTEYSPEAAKSGASASMTPRP
;
A
#
# COMPACT_ATOMS: atom_id res chain seq x y z
N MET A 1 -18.00 30.63 3.05
CA MET A 1 -17.35 31.62 3.94
C MET A 1 -16.56 32.62 3.10
N ARG A 2 -16.81 33.93 3.21
CA ARG A 2 -16.01 34.96 2.51
C ARG A 2 -14.73 35.24 3.31
N GLN A 3 -13.58 34.90 2.74
CA GLN A 3 -12.27 35.25 3.30
C GLN A 3 -11.89 36.67 2.87
N HIS A 4 -11.42 37.49 3.83
CA HIS A 4 -11.03 38.87 3.57
C HIS A 4 -9.65 38.91 2.86
N PRO A 5 -9.50 39.63 1.74
CA PRO A 5 -8.26 39.62 0.94
C PRO A 5 -7.00 40.00 1.73
N ALA A 6 -7.13 40.94 2.68
CA ALA A 6 -6.02 41.37 3.52
C ALA A 6 -5.47 40.26 4.44
N VAL A 7 -6.33 39.32 4.88
CA VAL A 7 -5.90 38.19 5.71
C VAL A 7 -5.12 37.20 4.85
N SER A 8 -5.61 36.89 3.64
CA SER A 8 -4.89 36.03 2.70
C SER A 8 -3.51 36.62 2.33
N ALA A 9 -3.44 37.93 2.10
CA ALA A 9 -2.18 38.61 1.80
C ALA A 9 -1.18 38.56 2.97
N CYS A 10 -1.64 38.81 4.20
CA CYS A 10 -0.81 38.75 5.40
C CYS A 10 -0.26 37.33 5.64
N LEU A 11 -1.12 36.31 5.52
CA LEU A 11 -0.69 34.91 5.65
C LEU A 11 0.37 34.57 4.60
N LEU A 12 0.16 34.97 3.35
CA LEU A 12 1.14 34.75 2.26
C LEU A 12 2.49 35.41 2.53
N ASP A 13 2.49 36.64 3.05
CA ASP A 13 3.71 37.38 3.42
C ASP A 13 4.54 36.62 4.48
N HIS A 14 3.87 35.82 5.32
CA HIS A 14 4.49 34.97 6.33
C HIS A 14 4.73 33.54 5.84
N GLY A 15 4.57 33.27 4.54
CA GLY A 15 4.75 31.95 3.93
C GLY A 15 3.61 30.95 4.23
N LEU A 16 2.50 31.42 4.79
CA LEU A 16 1.33 30.61 5.13
C LEU A 16 0.25 30.73 4.04
N TYR A 17 -0.27 29.58 3.60
CA TYR A 17 -1.36 29.53 2.65
C TYR A 17 -2.64 29.09 3.36
N LEU A 18 -3.72 29.81 3.14
CA LEU A 18 -5.03 29.41 3.63
C LEU A 18 -5.61 28.38 2.64
N VAL A 19 -5.47 27.11 2.98
CA VAL A 19 -5.87 25.96 2.16
C VAL A 19 -7.27 25.52 2.60
N SER A 20 -8.19 25.29 1.65
CA SER A 20 -9.49 24.69 1.96
C SER A 20 -9.34 23.19 2.22
N ASP A 21 -10.28 22.57 2.95
CA ASP A 21 -10.27 21.13 3.21
C ASP A 21 -10.12 20.31 1.90
N TRP A 22 -10.79 20.75 0.84
CA TRP A 22 -10.64 20.15 -0.50
C TRP A 22 -9.25 20.32 -1.10
N ALA A 23 -8.59 21.45 -0.90
CA ALA A 23 -7.21 21.65 -1.36
C ALA A 23 -6.23 20.78 -0.56
N ILE A 24 -6.47 20.57 0.74
CA ILE A 24 -5.70 19.60 1.54
C ILE A 24 -5.85 18.19 0.94
N LEU A 25 -7.08 17.74 0.68
CA LEU A 25 -7.32 16.43 0.07
C LEU A 25 -6.68 16.29 -1.32
N ASN A 26 -6.67 17.36 -2.13
CA ASN A 26 -6.04 17.31 -3.45
C ASN A 26 -4.50 17.18 -3.39
N ASP A 27 -3.87 17.86 -2.43
CA ASP A 27 -2.41 17.86 -2.29
C ASP A 27 -1.89 16.66 -1.49
N THR A 28 -2.79 15.95 -0.79
CA THR A 28 -2.44 14.77 -0.01
C THR A 28 -2.23 13.54 -0.90
N LYS A 29 -1.12 12.84 -0.69
CA LYS A 29 -0.83 11.53 -1.32
C LYS A 29 -1.38 10.38 -0.46
N PRO A 30 -1.85 9.27 -1.06
CA PRO A 30 -2.36 8.13 -0.31
C PRO A 30 -1.32 7.57 0.68
N ASP A 31 -0.05 7.44 0.29
CA ASP A 31 1.01 6.97 1.20
C ASP A 31 1.22 7.91 2.39
N GLN A 32 1.15 9.22 2.15
CA GLN A 32 1.28 10.22 3.19
C GLN A 32 0.10 10.14 4.16
N LEU A 33 -1.11 9.95 3.61
CA LEU A 33 -2.34 9.82 4.37
C LEU A 33 -2.34 8.56 5.24
N TYR A 34 -1.95 7.42 4.67
CA TYR A 34 -1.79 6.16 5.41
C TYR A 34 -0.83 6.32 6.59
N ARG A 35 0.33 6.94 6.36
CA ARG A 35 1.31 7.23 7.41
C ARG A 35 0.75 8.15 8.49
N ILE A 36 0.07 9.23 8.11
CA ILE A 36 -0.52 10.17 9.08
C ILE A 36 -1.55 9.44 9.95
N TRP A 37 -2.46 8.68 9.36
CA TRP A 37 -3.51 8.00 10.12
C TRP A 37 -3.01 6.87 11.00
N THR A 38 -2.05 6.08 10.53
CA THR A 38 -1.48 4.99 11.34
C THR A 38 -0.54 5.51 12.43
N GLN A 39 0.28 6.54 12.15
CA GLN A 39 1.32 7.00 13.08
C GLN A 39 0.85 8.08 14.05
N HIS A 40 -0.03 8.99 13.62
CA HIS A 40 -0.48 10.11 14.46
C HIS A 40 -1.84 9.87 15.12
N TYR A 41 -2.71 9.11 14.45
CA TYR A 41 -4.09 8.90 14.91
C TYR A 41 -4.35 7.46 15.36
N ASN A 42 -3.37 6.56 15.25
CA ASN A 42 -3.46 5.14 15.64
C ASN A 42 -4.68 4.41 15.03
N LEU A 43 -5.09 4.77 13.81
CA LEU A 43 -6.14 4.05 13.09
C LEU A 43 -5.68 2.63 12.74
N SER A 44 -6.65 1.71 12.63
CA SER A 44 -6.38 0.37 12.12
C SER A 44 -5.85 0.45 10.67
N PRO A 45 -4.93 -0.44 10.27
CA PRO A 45 -4.48 -0.56 8.87
C PRO A 45 -5.65 -0.64 7.89
N LEU A 46 -6.71 -1.36 8.25
CA LEU A 46 -7.92 -1.50 7.43
C LEU A 46 -8.63 -0.16 7.21
N GLU A 47 -8.78 0.64 8.27
CA GLU A 47 -9.43 1.95 8.18
C GLU A 47 -8.57 2.93 7.39
N ALA A 48 -7.24 2.87 7.57
CA ALA A 48 -6.30 3.67 6.80
C ALA A 48 -6.33 3.32 5.30
N GLU A 49 -6.43 2.04 4.95
CA GLU A 49 -6.60 1.57 3.56
C GLU A 49 -7.92 2.05 2.96
N GLN A 50 -9.04 1.85 3.67
CA GLN A 50 -10.36 2.32 3.23
C GLN A 50 -10.37 3.81 2.94
N ALA A 51 -9.72 4.58 3.80
CA ALA A 51 -9.73 6.02 3.67
C ALA A 51 -8.70 6.50 2.62
N CYS A 52 -7.66 5.71 2.30
CA CYS A 52 -6.86 5.89 1.08
C CYS A 52 -7.67 5.62 -0.19
N LEU A 53 -8.49 4.56 -0.23
CA LEU A 53 -9.40 4.28 -1.34
C LEU A 53 -10.42 5.40 -1.55
N LEU A 54 -10.90 6.00 -0.45
CA LEU A 54 -11.76 7.18 -0.51
C LEU A 54 -11.03 8.37 -1.14
N LEU A 55 -9.79 8.65 -0.71
CA LEU A 55 -8.98 9.72 -1.28
C LEU A 55 -8.75 9.51 -2.79
N GLU A 56 -8.44 8.29 -3.22
CA GLU A 56 -8.27 7.97 -4.64
C GLU A 56 -9.56 8.19 -5.43
N SER A 57 -10.68 7.70 -4.92
CA SER A 57 -11.99 7.83 -5.55
C SER A 57 -12.38 9.31 -5.69
N PHE A 58 -12.12 10.11 -4.65
CA PHE A 58 -12.28 11.56 -4.69
C PHE A 58 -11.42 12.19 -5.79
N ARG A 59 -10.12 11.92 -5.80
CA ARG A 59 -9.18 12.51 -6.75
C ARG A 59 -9.51 12.14 -8.20
N LEU A 60 -9.98 10.91 -8.44
CA LEU A 60 -10.38 10.44 -9.77
C LEU A 60 -11.52 11.27 -10.37
N ILE A 61 -12.51 11.63 -9.56
CA ILE A 61 -13.70 12.37 -10.01
C ILE A 61 -13.47 13.88 -9.97
N TYR A 62 -12.83 14.38 -8.92
CA TYR A 62 -12.70 15.82 -8.66
C TYR A 62 -11.60 16.51 -9.49
N THR A 63 -10.45 15.85 -9.67
CA THR A 63 -9.29 16.43 -10.39
C THR A 63 -9.58 16.81 -11.85
N PRO A 64 -10.22 15.96 -12.68
CA PRO A 64 -10.43 16.28 -14.10
C PRO A 64 -11.41 17.45 -14.31
N GLU A 65 -12.34 17.66 -13.37
CA GLU A 65 -13.35 18.71 -13.47
C GLU A 65 -12.87 20.05 -12.87
N ARG A 66 -11.67 20.07 -12.27
CA ARG A 66 -11.06 21.28 -11.73
C ARG A 66 -10.46 22.14 -12.84
N ARG A 67 -10.77 23.43 -12.82
CA ARG A 67 -10.04 24.41 -13.63
C ARG A 67 -8.68 24.72 -12.99
N PRO A 68 -7.55 24.50 -13.69
CA PRO A 68 -6.23 24.85 -13.17
C PRO A 68 -6.18 26.36 -12.84
N GLY A 69 -5.52 26.72 -11.74
CA GLY A 69 -5.45 28.11 -11.26
C GLY A 69 -6.72 28.64 -10.56
N SER A 70 -7.78 27.84 -10.43
CA SER A 70 -8.96 28.22 -9.63
C SER A 70 -8.88 27.70 -8.19
N ARG A 71 -9.51 28.44 -7.26
CA ARG A 71 -9.69 27.98 -5.88
C ARG A 71 -10.48 26.67 -5.88
N CYS A 72 -10.04 25.69 -5.09
CA CYS A 72 -10.75 24.43 -4.93
C CYS A 72 -12.15 24.73 -4.39
N LYS A 73 -13.17 24.36 -5.17
CA LYS A 73 -14.58 24.49 -4.80
C LYS A 73 -15.07 23.22 -4.12
N ASP A 74 -16.15 23.32 -3.38
CA ASP A 74 -16.80 22.14 -2.84
C ASP A 74 -17.30 21.24 -4.00
N PRO A 75 -17.17 19.90 -3.90
CA PRO A 75 -17.68 18.98 -4.89
C PRO A 75 -19.20 19.10 -5.01
N THR A 76 -19.72 18.93 -6.22
CA THR A 76 -21.16 18.92 -6.47
C THR A 76 -21.80 17.64 -5.90
N PRO A 77 -23.12 17.64 -5.61
CA PRO A 77 -23.81 16.42 -5.21
C PRO A 77 -23.62 15.27 -6.19
N ASP A 78 -23.66 15.53 -7.51
CA ASP A 78 -23.40 14.51 -8.54
C ASP A 78 -21.98 13.92 -8.44
N GLN A 79 -20.98 14.74 -8.11
CA GLN A 79 -19.62 14.27 -7.89
C GLN A 79 -19.54 13.38 -6.65
N LEU A 80 -20.23 13.75 -5.57
CA LEU A 80 -20.28 12.94 -4.34
C LEU A 80 -20.92 11.57 -4.61
N ASP A 81 -22.00 11.51 -5.37
CA ASP A 81 -22.63 10.24 -5.77
C ASP A 81 -21.67 9.36 -6.58
N ARG A 82 -20.97 9.94 -7.57
CA ARG A 82 -19.97 9.20 -8.37
C ARG A 82 -18.79 8.71 -7.51
N ILE A 83 -18.35 9.51 -6.54
CA ILE A 83 -17.29 9.11 -5.59
C ILE A 83 -17.77 7.93 -4.75
N ALA A 84 -19.00 7.98 -4.21
CA ALA A 84 -19.57 6.90 -3.42
C ALA A 84 -19.72 5.59 -4.22
N GLN A 85 -20.16 5.67 -5.48
CA GLN A 85 -20.24 4.52 -6.38
C GLN A 85 -18.87 3.91 -6.68
N THR A 86 -17.88 4.78 -6.96
CA THR A 86 -16.50 4.37 -7.22
C THR A 86 -15.88 3.68 -6.01
N LEU A 87 -16.07 4.26 -4.82
CA LEU A 87 -15.63 3.71 -3.55
C LEU A 87 -16.22 2.32 -3.32
N SER A 88 -17.53 2.18 -3.49
CA SER A 88 -18.23 0.90 -3.29
C SER A 88 -17.72 -0.18 -4.23
N THR A 89 -17.42 0.19 -5.48
CA THR A 89 -16.87 -0.73 -6.48
C THR A 89 -15.44 -1.16 -6.11
N LYS A 90 -14.60 -0.21 -5.68
CA LYS A 90 -13.22 -0.49 -5.25
C LYS A 90 -13.16 -1.32 -3.96
N ALA A 91 -14.05 -1.06 -3.00
CA ALA A 91 -14.13 -1.81 -1.75
C ALA A 91 -14.69 -3.24 -1.96
N ALA A 92 -15.51 -3.45 -2.99
CA ALA A 92 -16.04 -4.77 -3.34
C ALA A 92 -15.08 -5.63 -4.17
N GLN A 93 -13.99 -5.06 -4.70
CA GLN A 93 -12.92 -5.86 -5.32
C GLN A 93 -12.11 -6.51 -4.18
N PRO A 94 -12.10 -7.85 -4.06
CA PRO A 94 -11.20 -8.48 -3.11
C PRO A 94 -9.77 -8.15 -3.55
N ILE A 95 -8.96 -7.70 -2.59
CA ILE A 95 -7.51 -7.68 -2.73
C ILE A 95 -7.12 -9.09 -3.17
N SER A 96 -6.86 -9.27 -4.47
CA SER A 96 -6.21 -10.47 -4.96
C SER A 96 -4.83 -10.48 -4.36
N THR A 97 -4.72 -11.11 -3.20
CA THR A 97 -3.45 -11.62 -2.68
C THR A 97 -2.82 -12.40 -3.83
N PRO A 98 -1.56 -12.13 -4.22
CA PRO A 98 -0.84 -13.05 -5.07
C PRO A 98 -0.79 -14.37 -4.31
N GLU A 99 -1.62 -15.29 -4.77
CA GLU A 99 -1.79 -16.65 -4.32
C GLU A 99 -0.41 -17.32 -4.25
N MET A 100 0.16 -17.39 -3.05
CA MET A 100 1.31 -18.24 -2.79
C MET A 100 0.84 -19.68 -2.83
N GLN A 101 0.93 -20.27 -4.01
CA GLN A 101 0.72 -21.69 -4.25
C GLN A 101 1.68 -22.53 -3.40
N ASN A 102 1.10 -23.10 -2.34
CA ASN A 102 0.91 -24.55 -2.21
C ASN A 102 2.16 -25.44 -2.30
N ASN A 103 2.61 -25.97 -1.15
CA ASN A 103 2.85 -27.42 -0.96
C ASN A 103 3.21 -27.79 0.49
N SER A 104 2.20 -28.20 1.26
CA SER A 104 2.39 -29.13 2.38
C SER A 104 1.39 -30.27 2.23
N PRO A 105 1.84 -31.54 2.22
CA PRO A 105 1.02 -32.63 2.70
C PRO A 105 1.41 -32.99 4.14
N SER A 106 0.36 -33.08 4.94
CA SER A 106 0.31 -33.48 6.34
C SER A 106 0.69 -34.96 6.54
N SER A 107 1.33 -35.19 7.68
CA SER A 107 1.62 -36.44 8.41
C SER A 107 0.75 -37.67 8.15
N ALA A 108 1.41 -38.83 7.96
CA ALA A 108 1.33 -40.03 8.81
C ALA A 108 1.39 -41.34 8.00
N ASN A 109 2.51 -42.06 8.12
CA ASN A 109 2.46 -43.51 8.36
C ASN A 109 3.75 -44.00 9.01
N ALA A 110 3.57 -44.85 10.02
CA ALA A 110 4.57 -45.33 10.98
C ALA A 110 5.14 -46.71 10.60
N CYS A 111 6.28 -47.05 11.22
CA CYS A 111 6.89 -48.40 11.40
C CYS A 111 7.25 -49.23 10.14
N ALA A 112 8.32 -50.02 10.06
CA ALA A 112 9.59 -50.27 10.77
C ALA A 112 10.37 -51.29 9.87
N PRO A 113 11.38 -52.03 10.36
CA PRO A 113 12.81 -51.90 10.05
C PRO A 113 13.36 -52.96 9.06
N THR A 114 14.52 -52.71 8.45
CA THR A 114 15.39 -53.77 7.91
C THR A 114 16.83 -53.27 8.03
N GLU A 115 17.54 -53.65 9.07
CA GLU A 115 18.39 -54.84 9.20
C GLU A 115 19.82 -54.59 8.70
N TYR A 116 20.73 -55.07 9.53
CA TYR A 116 22.16 -54.82 9.62
C TYR A 116 22.96 -55.70 8.64
N SER A 117 24.00 -55.16 7.98
CA SER A 117 25.25 -55.92 7.78
C SER A 117 26.43 -55.07 7.26
N PRO A 118 27.60 -55.14 7.92
CA PRO A 118 28.88 -54.62 7.45
C PRO A 118 29.85 -55.74 7.01
N GLU A 119 30.62 -55.55 5.94
CA GLU A 119 31.96 -56.16 5.67
C GLU A 119 32.46 -55.62 4.31
N ALA A 120 33.51 -54.79 4.22
CA ALA A 120 34.95 -55.05 4.29
C ALA A 120 35.62 -55.41 2.94
N ALA A 121 36.79 -54.76 2.71
CA ALA A 121 37.88 -55.07 1.75
C ALA A 121 37.65 -54.74 0.25
N LYS A 122 38.59 -54.24 -0.56
CA LYS A 122 40.04 -53.96 -0.45
C LYS A 122 40.52 -53.19 -1.71
N SER A 123 41.48 -52.29 -1.52
CA SER A 123 42.73 -52.10 -2.30
C SER A 123 42.75 -51.59 -3.77
N GLY A 124 43.66 -50.62 -4.02
CA GLY A 124 44.24 -50.26 -5.34
C GLY A 124 44.29 -48.74 -5.59
N ALA A 125 45.27 -47.97 -5.06
CA ALA A 125 46.62 -47.70 -5.59
C ALA A 125 46.73 -46.58 -6.66
N SER A 126 47.53 -45.54 -6.33
CA SER A 126 48.29 -44.59 -7.18
C SER A 126 47.51 -43.65 -8.14
N ALA A 127 47.86 -42.38 -8.38
CA ALA A 127 49.12 -41.66 -8.22
C ALA A 127 48.93 -40.13 -8.14
N SER A 128 49.85 -39.48 -7.42
CA SER A 128 50.53 -38.19 -7.70
C SER A 128 49.79 -37.03 -8.40
N MET A 129 49.68 -35.90 -7.69
CA MET A 129 49.94 -34.59 -8.30
C MET A 129 50.43 -33.59 -7.23
N THR A 130 51.71 -33.21 -7.30
CA THR A 130 52.34 -32.13 -6.54
C THR A 130 51.90 -30.76 -7.03
N PRO A 131 51.85 -29.71 -6.18
CA PRO A 131 51.80 -28.33 -6.65
C PRO A 131 53.14 -27.57 -6.42
N ARG A 132 53.24 -26.44 -7.13
CA ARG A 132 54.20 -25.30 -7.04
C ARG A 132 55.39 -25.29 -8.00
N PRO A 133 55.92 -24.10 -8.38
CA PRO A 133 55.91 -22.79 -7.70
C PRO A 133 54.65 -21.93 -7.80
#